data_AF-A0A8I0VCE1-F1
#
_entry.id   AF-A0A8I0VCE1-F1
#
_cell.length_a   1.000
_cell.length_b   1.000
_cell.length_c   1.000
_cell.angle_alpha   90.00
_cell.angle_beta   90.00
_cell.angle_gamma   90.00
#
_symmetry.space_group_name_H-M   'P 1'
#
loop_
_entity.id
_entity.type
_entity.pdbx_description
1 polymer ?
#
loop_
_entity_poly.entity_id
_entity_poly.type
_entity_poly.pdbx_seq_one_letter_code
_entity_poly.pdbx_strand_id
1 'polypeptide(L)'
;MPEKLITSKILAEITDNPAFELIFTECVADPSFMETFNRLTGSNINFQAKPKDAISFLIDQATGFDGIIVKPEEMEKLVYLIFRTAYLPLQDQFETEIKESINVQKRD
;
A
#
# COMPACT_ATOMS: atom_id res chain seq x y z
N MET A 1 18.89 -17.44 -0.50
CA MET A 1 17.49 -17.07 -0.21
C MET A 1 17.35 -15.61 -0.57
N PRO A 2 16.35 -15.19 -1.37
CA PRO A 2 16.14 -13.76 -1.62
C PRO A 2 15.90 -13.05 -0.28
N GLU A 3 16.56 -11.92 -0.06
CA GLU A 3 16.35 -11.09 1.14
C GLU A 3 14.90 -10.58 1.15
N LYS A 4 14.23 -10.71 2.29
CA LYS A 4 12.92 -10.09 2.51
C LYS A 4 13.08 -8.57 2.56
N LEU A 5 12.27 -7.87 1.77
CA LEU A 5 12.20 -6.40 1.76
C LEU A 5 11.48 -5.88 3.01
N ILE A 6 10.44 -6.60 3.46
CA ILE A 6 9.71 -6.24 4.67
C ILE A 6 10.39 -6.87 5.87
N THR A 7 11.17 -6.05 6.57
CA THR A 7 11.81 -6.43 7.85
C THR A 7 10.78 -6.49 8.98
N SER A 8 11.11 -7.17 10.09
CA SER A 8 10.26 -7.22 11.28
C SER A 8 9.91 -5.84 11.84
N LYS A 9 10.78 -4.84 11.65
CA LYS A 9 10.53 -3.46 12.07
C LYS A 9 9.42 -2.82 11.24
N ILE A 10 9.52 -2.93 9.91
CA ILE A 10 8.49 -2.40 9.00
C ILE A 10 7.16 -3.09 9.28
N LEU A 11 7.18 -4.42 9.43
CA LEU A 11 6.00 -5.21 9.78
C LEU A 11 5.34 -4.71 11.07
N ALA A 12 6.11 -4.52 12.14
CA ALA A 12 5.58 -4.02 13.40
C ALA A 12 4.98 -2.60 13.31
N GLU A 13 5.46 -1.79 12.37
CA GLU A 13 5.01 -0.40 12.18
C GLU A 13 3.72 -0.30 11.34
N ILE A 14 3.55 -1.19 10.37
CA ILE A 14 2.39 -1.18 9.47
C ILE A 14 1.26 -2.11 9.90
N THR A 15 1.56 -3.14 10.71
CA THR A 15 0.53 -4.08 11.20
C THR A 15 -0.43 -3.32 12.12
N ASP A 16 -1.72 -3.42 11.83
CA ASP A 16 -2.80 -2.75 12.57
C ASP A 16 -2.68 -1.22 12.63
N ASN A 17 -1.96 -0.61 11.68
CA ASN A 17 -1.80 0.83 11.58
C ASN A 17 -2.83 1.42 10.60
N PRO A 18 -3.88 2.11 11.08
CA PRO A 18 -4.96 2.60 10.22
C PRO A 18 -4.49 3.72 9.27
N ALA A 19 -3.44 4.47 9.62
CA ALA A 19 -2.89 5.49 8.73
C ALA A 19 -2.17 4.84 7.54
N PHE A 20 -1.41 3.78 7.80
CA PHE A 20 -0.79 3.01 6.72
C PHE A 20 -1.84 2.32 5.85
N GLU A 21 -2.87 1.71 6.45
CA GLU A 21 -3.97 1.08 5.72
C GLU A 21 -4.68 2.05 4.76
N LEU A 22 -4.96 3.28 5.24
CA LEU A 22 -5.55 4.32 4.40
C LEU A 22 -4.63 4.70 3.23
N ILE A 23 -3.36 4.99 3.50
CA ILE A 23 -2.38 5.35 2.47
C ILE A 23 -2.21 4.21 1.45
N PHE A 24 -2.14 2.97 1.93
CA PHE A 24 -2.07 1.80 1.08
C PHE A 24 -3.29 1.71 0.16
N THR A 25 -4.50 1.87 0.71
CA THR A 25 -5.76 1.84 -0.02
C THR A 25 -5.81 2.90 -1.11
N GLU A 26 -5.44 4.15 -0.79
CA GLU A 26 -5.40 5.25 -1.76
C GLU A 26 -4.37 4.98 -2.88
N CYS A 27 -3.17 4.49 -2.54
CA CYS A 27 -2.16 4.14 -3.53
C CYS A 27 -2.61 3.03 -4.48
N VAL A 28 -3.27 1.98 -3.97
CA VAL A 28 -3.74 0.87 -4.83
C VAL A 28 -5.00 1.20 -5.61
N ALA A 29 -5.77 2.19 -5.15
CA ALA A 29 -6.93 2.73 -5.86
C ALA A 29 -6.51 3.63 -7.04
N ASP A 30 -5.36 4.30 -6.96
CA ASP A 30 -4.81 5.14 -8.03
C ASP A 30 -4.28 4.28 -9.21
N PRO A 31 -4.96 4.32 -10.39
CA PRO A 31 -4.52 3.55 -11.55
C PRO A 31 -3.14 3.96 -12.06
N SER A 32 -2.79 5.25 -11.98
CA SER A 32 -1.51 5.76 -12.47
C SER A 32 -0.34 5.27 -11.62
N PHE A 33 -0.54 5.23 -10.30
CA PHE A 33 0.40 4.63 -9.37
C PHE A 33 0.61 3.15 -9.68
N MET A 34 -0.47 2.38 -9.79
CA MET A 34 -0.40 0.94 -10.03
C MET A 34 0.19 0.58 -11.40
N GLU A 35 -0.14 1.32 -12.46
CA GLU A 35 0.50 1.18 -13.77
C GLU A 35 2.01 1.43 -13.70
N THR A 36 2.41 2.47 -12.96
CA THR A 36 3.82 2.80 -12.78
C THR A 36 4.55 1.72 -11.98
N PHE A 37 3.95 1.24 -10.88
CA PHE A 37 4.48 0.13 -10.10
C PHE A 37 4.68 -1.11 -10.97
N ASN A 38 3.64 -1.57 -11.66
CA ASN A 38 3.68 -2.75 -12.51
C ASN A 38 4.76 -2.64 -13.59
N ARG A 39 4.89 -1.47 -14.23
CA ARG A 39 5.94 -1.19 -15.22
C ARG A 39 7.35 -1.27 -14.61
N LEU A 40 7.56 -0.75 -13.40
CA LEU A 40 8.86 -0.72 -12.74
C LEU A 40 9.29 -2.10 -12.23
N THR A 41 8.35 -2.89 -11.71
CA THR A 41 8.66 -4.18 -11.07
C THR A 41 8.48 -5.38 -12.00
N GLY A 42 7.93 -5.18 -13.20
CA GLY A 42 7.51 -6.26 -14.10
C GLY A 42 6.34 -7.06 -13.55
N SER A 43 5.58 -6.49 -12.59
CA SER A 43 4.40 -7.12 -11.98
C SER A 43 3.15 -6.89 -12.81
N ASN A 44 2.10 -7.66 -12.52
CA ASN A 44 0.78 -7.48 -13.13
C ASN A 44 -0.33 -7.50 -12.07
N ILE A 45 -0.18 -6.65 -11.05
CA ILE A 45 -1.16 -6.52 -9.98
C ILE A 45 -2.33 -5.67 -10.49
N ASN A 46 -3.55 -6.16 -10.31
CA ASN A 46 -4.76 -5.41 -10.62
C ASN A 46 -5.81 -5.58 -9.52
N PHE A 47 -5.91 -4.57 -8.66
CA PHE A 47 -6.92 -4.50 -7.59
C PHE A 47 -8.34 -4.19 -8.10
N GLN A 48 -8.49 -3.87 -9.39
CA GLN A 48 -9.76 -3.55 -10.04
C GLN A 48 -10.17 -4.63 -11.06
N ALA A 49 -9.57 -5.83 -10.98
CA ALA A 49 -9.85 -6.91 -11.91
C ALA A 49 -11.33 -7.31 -11.83
N LYS A 50 -12.03 -7.23 -12.96
CA LYS A 50 -13.39 -7.78 -13.08
C LYS A 50 -13.32 -9.24 -13.51
N PRO A 51 -14.27 -10.09 -13.07
CA PRO A 51 -14.35 -11.45 -13.54
C PRO A 51 -14.48 -11.50 -15.06
N LYS A 52 -13.79 -12.48 -15.66
CA LYS A 52 -13.66 -12.60 -17.13
C LYS A 52 -14.95 -13.05 -17.81
N ASP A 53 -15.83 -13.73 -17.06
CA ASP A 53 -17.11 -14.26 -17.54
C ASP A 53 -18.11 -14.45 -16.38
N ALA A 54 -19.36 -14.79 -16.71
CA ALA A 54 -20.44 -14.92 -15.75
C ALA A 54 -20.26 -16.07 -14.75
N ILE A 55 -19.57 -17.15 -15.13
CA ILE A 55 -19.30 -18.29 -14.23
C ILE A 55 -18.24 -17.87 -13.21
N SER A 56 -17.17 -17.22 -13.68
CA SER A 56 -16.13 -16.65 -12.81
C SER A 56 -16.73 -15.68 -11.81
N PHE A 57 -17.63 -14.79 -12.24
CA PHE A 57 -18.34 -13.87 -11.34
C PHE A 57 -19.14 -14.61 -10.25
N LEU A 58 -19.87 -15.67 -10.61
CA LEU A 58 -20.64 -16.45 -9.63
C LEU A 58 -19.74 -17.19 -8.64
N ILE A 59 -18.58 -17.70 -9.09
CA ILE A 59 -17.59 -18.35 -8.22
C ILE A 59 -16.97 -17.34 -7.26
N ASP A 60 -16.55 -16.18 -7.76
CA ASP A 60 -15.98 -15.08 -6.98
C ASP A 60 -16.95 -14.64 -5.87
N GLN A 61 -18.23 -14.43 -6.22
CA GLN A 61 -19.28 -14.11 -5.25
C GLN A 61 -19.55 -15.22 -4.24
N ALA A 62 -19.55 -16.48 -4.67
CA ALA A 62 -19.81 -17.62 -3.78
C ALA A 62 -18.64 -17.91 -2.82
N THR A 63 -17.42 -17.54 -3.21
CA THR A 63 -16.20 -17.78 -2.42
C THR A 63 -15.75 -16.56 -1.62
N GLY A 64 -16.32 -15.38 -1.88
CA GLY A 64 -15.82 -14.11 -1.34
C GLY A 64 -14.47 -13.71 -1.95
N PHE A 65 -14.10 -14.31 -3.07
CA PHE A 65 -12.87 -13.99 -3.79
C PHE A 65 -13.11 -12.73 -4.63
N ASP A 66 -12.26 -11.74 -4.49
CA ASP A 66 -12.37 -10.42 -5.11
C ASP A 66 -11.60 -10.32 -6.45
N GLY A 67 -11.09 -11.44 -6.96
CA GLY A 67 -10.41 -11.51 -8.25
C GLY A 67 -8.93 -11.10 -8.21
N ILE A 68 -8.40 -10.77 -7.03
CA ILE A 68 -7.02 -10.27 -6.88
C ILE A 68 -6.07 -11.45 -6.64
N ILE A 69 -5.37 -11.87 -7.70
CA ILE A 69 -4.27 -12.84 -7.60
C ILE A 69 -2.95 -12.07 -7.63
N VAL A 70 -2.31 -11.93 -6.47
CA VAL A 70 -1.00 -11.29 -6.33
C VAL A 70 -0.01 -12.29 -5.75
N LYS A 71 1.17 -12.43 -6.36
CA LYS A 71 2.20 -13.28 -5.78
C LYS A 71 2.74 -12.65 -4.50
N PRO A 72 3.09 -13.44 -3.47
CA PRO A 72 3.63 -12.89 -2.21
C PRO A 72 4.80 -11.91 -2.42
N GLU A 73 5.70 -12.21 -3.36
CA GLU A 73 6.84 -11.36 -3.73
C GLU A 73 6.44 -10.01 -4.37
N GLU A 74 5.32 -9.95 -5.09
CA GLU A 74 4.82 -8.73 -5.71
C GLU A 74 4.13 -7.85 -4.66
N MET A 75 3.37 -8.48 -3.76
CA MET A 75 2.79 -7.79 -2.61
C MET A 75 3.88 -7.22 -1.70
N GLU A 76 4.94 -7.98 -1.44
CA GLU A 76 6.06 -7.53 -0.61
C GLU A 76 6.74 -6.28 -1.19
N LYS A 77 6.97 -6.25 -2.52
CA LYS A 77 7.50 -5.07 -3.22
C LYS A 77 6.55 -3.88 -3.14
N LEU A 78 5.25 -4.12 -3.32
CA LEU A 78 4.22 -3.07 -3.29
C LEU A 78 4.15 -2.41 -1.91
N VAL A 79 4.03 -3.22 -0.86
CA VAL A 79 4.00 -2.74 0.54
C VAL A 79 5.29 -1.96 0.84
N TYR A 80 6.45 -2.48 0.46
CA TYR A 80 7.72 -1.82 0.71
C TYR A 80 7.82 -0.47 0.00
N LEU A 81 7.38 -0.40 -1.25
CA LEU A 81 7.40 0.84 -2.02
C LEU A 81 6.49 1.88 -1.37
N ILE A 82 5.22 1.54 -1.10
CA ILE A 82 4.25 2.44 -0.47
C ILE A 82 4.76 2.94 0.89
N PHE A 83 5.33 2.04 1.70
CA PHE A 83 5.92 2.39 2.98
C PHE A 83 7.02 3.46 2.83
N ARG A 84 7.92 3.28 1.86
CA ARG A 84 9.08 4.16 1.67
C ARG A 84 8.77 5.46 0.93
N THR A 85 7.81 5.46 0.00
CA THR A 85 7.59 6.59 -0.91
C THR A 85 6.36 7.42 -0.59
N ALA A 86 5.38 6.86 0.14
CA ALA A 86 4.17 7.56 0.52
C ALA A 86 4.06 7.70 2.04
N TYR A 87 4.14 6.60 2.78
CA TYR A 87 3.90 6.60 4.22
C TYR A 87 4.93 7.40 5.01
N LEU A 88 6.22 7.04 4.93
CA LEU A 88 7.28 7.72 5.69
C LEU A 88 7.36 9.24 5.36
N PRO A 89 7.34 9.68 4.09
CA PRO A 89 7.35 11.11 3.79
C PRO A 89 6.17 11.88 4.38
N LEU A 90 4.96 11.31 4.33
CA LEU A 90 3.78 11.94 4.93
C LEU A 90 3.92 12.00 6.44
N GLN A 91 4.40 10.94 7.09
CA GLN A 91 4.65 10.91 8.52
C GLN A 91 5.67 11.99 8.93
N ASP A 92 6.80 12.09 8.22
CA ASP A 92 7.84 13.09 8.49
C ASP A 92 7.31 14.53 8.34
N GLN A 93 6.46 14.77 7.33
CA GLN A 93 5.79 16.05 7.12
C GLN A 93 4.87 16.40 8.29
N PHE A 94 3.97 15.48 8.67
CA PHE A 94 3.06 15.68 9.81
C PHE A 94 3.83 15.95 11.11
N GLU A 95 4.88 15.19 11.39
CA GLU A 95 5.70 15.39 12.59
C GLU A 95 6.41 16.75 12.60
N THR A 96 6.84 17.22 11.43
CA THR A 96 7.50 18.52 11.28
C THR A 96 6.50 19.66 11.52
N GLU A 97 5.33 19.60 10.89
CA GLU A 97 4.27 20.61 11.06
C GLU A 97 3.79 20.71 12.52
N ILE A 98 3.69 19.58 13.22
CA ILE A 98 3.35 19.55 14.65
C ILE A 98 4.45 20.24 15.47
N LYS A 99 5.74 19.93 15.22
CA LYS A 99 6.86 20.55 15.95
C LYS A 99 6.93 22.05 15.74
N GLU A 100 6.69 22.51 14.51
CA GLU A 100 6.64 23.94 14.18
C GLU A 100 5.47 24.63 14.90
N SER A 101 4.28 24.03 14.87
CA SER A 101 3.09 24.55 15.55
C SER A 101 3.28 24.69 17.06
N ILE A 102 3.94 23.74 17.71
CA ILE A 102 4.25 23.78 19.16
C ILE A 102 5.31 24.84 19.48
N ASN A 103 6.31 25.04 18.62
CA ASN A 103 7.36 26.02 18.85
C ASN A 103 6.87 27.47 18.69
N VAL A 104 5.87 27.71 17.84
CA VAL A 104 5.22 29.03 17.72
C VAL A 104 4.48 29.38 19.02
N GLN A 105 3.72 28.44 19.59
CA GLN A 105 2.98 28.66 20.85
C GLN A 105 3.84 28.90 22.09
N LYS A 106 5.15 28.60 22.06
CA LYS A 106 6.08 28.84 23.18
C LYS A 106 6.80 30.19 23.10
N ARG A 107 6.61 30.95 22.02
CA ARG A 107 7.26 32.25 21.79
C ARG A 107 6.32 33.44 22.06
N ASP A 108 5.05 33.16 22.30
CA ASP A 108 4.04 34.11 22.79
C ASP A 108 3.85 33.95 24.32
#